data_AF-A0A5R8Y5L2-F1
#
_entry.id   AF-A0A5R8Y5L2-F1
#
_cell.length_a   1.000
_cell.length_b   1.000
_cell.length_c   1.000
_cell.angle_alpha   90.00
_cell.angle_beta   90.00
_cell.angle_gamma   90.00
#
_symmetry.space_group_name_H-M   'P 1'
#
loop_
_entity.id
_entity.type
_entity.pdbx_description
1 polymer ?
#
loop_
_entity_poly.entity_id
_entity_poly.type
_entity_poly.pdbx_seq_one_letter_code
_entity_poly.pdbx_strand_id
1 'polypeptide(L)'
;MLIKDDNHISNTEINPKQKEDNTITDIHLFTCWILSDNTIIHKTILQNLRNIGFGSVRTIWIPRNKFFSFFCNSVSNTLLPDTIIGVGESANIKVNKIKRQNPSVFSVQFLSKPKMAARHDLNIVYEKPSSATGKELKYSIQDSEVEMNAEECCNAIHSHFWARQKLFQNWHADLGSPSVEL
;
A
#
# COMPACT_ATOMS: atom_id res chain seq x y z
N MET A 1 -57.32 23.79 3.09
CA MET A 1 -56.49 22.67 3.60
C MET A 1 -56.19 21.80 2.39
N LEU A 2 -54.92 21.73 2.00
CA LEU A 2 -54.46 21.17 0.73
C LEU A 2 -54.61 19.65 0.70
N ILE A 3 -55.33 19.19 -0.33
CA ILE A 3 -55.32 17.84 -0.92
C ILE A 3 -53.96 17.62 -1.58
N LYS A 4 -53.47 16.37 -1.66
CA LYS A 4 -52.83 15.81 -2.87
C LYS A 4 -52.46 14.34 -2.66
N ASP A 5 -53.36 13.48 -3.11
CA ASP A 5 -53.02 12.17 -3.66
C ASP A 5 -53.27 12.19 -5.18
N ASP A 6 -52.57 11.28 -5.84
CA ASP A 6 -52.81 10.71 -7.16
C ASP A 6 -52.32 11.43 -8.44
N ASN A 7 -51.18 10.92 -8.91
CA ASN A 7 -51.04 10.20 -10.18
C ASN A 7 -51.58 10.84 -11.46
N HIS A 8 -50.66 11.23 -12.34
CA HIS A 8 -50.55 10.83 -13.75
C HIS A 8 -49.30 11.53 -14.33
N ILE A 9 -48.43 10.89 -15.13
CA ILE A 9 -48.46 10.83 -16.61
C ILE A 9 -47.23 9.97 -16.97
N SER A 10 -47.40 8.69 -17.33
CA SER A 10 -47.33 8.13 -18.70
C SER A 10 -46.18 8.60 -19.62
N ASN A 11 -45.23 7.68 -19.83
CA ASN A 11 -44.48 7.37 -21.06
C ASN A 11 -44.24 8.50 -22.08
N THR A 12 -43.00 8.98 -22.08
CA THR A 12 -42.32 9.45 -23.31
C THR A 12 -40.96 8.78 -23.38
N GLU A 13 -40.85 7.86 -24.35
CA GLU A 13 -39.67 7.55 -25.16
C GLU A 13 -38.31 7.50 -24.44
N ILE A 14 -37.91 6.30 -24.02
CA ILE A 14 -36.50 5.97 -23.79
C ILE A 14 -36.00 5.30 -25.07
N ASN A 15 -35.33 6.06 -25.94
CA ASN A 15 -34.37 5.49 -26.90
C ASN A 15 -32.96 5.99 -26.54
N PRO A 16 -31.94 5.11 -26.59
CA PRO A 16 -30.72 5.20 -25.80
C PRO A 16 -29.63 5.90 -26.59
N LYS A 17 -28.98 6.88 -25.96
CA LYS A 17 -27.59 7.33 -26.14
C LYS A 17 -27.50 8.71 -25.47
N GLN A 18 -26.37 9.01 -24.85
CA GLN A 18 -26.06 10.23 -24.11
C GLN A 18 -26.56 10.27 -22.65
N LYS A 19 -25.90 9.47 -21.82
CA LYS A 19 -25.43 9.97 -20.51
C LYS A 19 -23.93 9.77 -20.48
N GLU A 20 -23.21 10.60 -21.21
CA GLU A 20 -21.83 10.91 -20.88
C GLU A 20 -21.83 12.13 -19.95
N ASP A 21 -20.90 12.07 -19.01
CA ASP A 21 -20.28 13.20 -18.32
C ASP A 21 -21.08 13.92 -17.25
N ASN A 22 -20.96 13.43 -16.01
CA ASN A 22 -20.03 14.01 -15.03
C ASN A 22 -20.40 13.59 -13.60
N THR A 23 -19.63 12.67 -13.03
CA THR A 23 -19.43 12.61 -11.58
C THR A 23 -18.00 12.16 -11.27
N ILE A 24 -17.13 13.16 -11.10
CA ILE A 24 -16.04 13.23 -10.09
C ILE A 24 -14.91 12.19 -10.27
N THR A 25 -13.86 12.49 -11.05
CA THR A 25 -12.55 13.07 -10.65
C THR A 25 -11.73 12.27 -9.61
N ASP A 26 -10.54 11.86 -10.06
CA ASP A 26 -9.35 11.38 -9.33
C ASP A 26 -9.41 10.00 -8.63
N ILE A 27 -8.73 9.05 -9.28
CA ILE A 27 -8.33 7.73 -8.78
C ILE A 27 -7.22 7.92 -7.71
N HIS A 28 -7.57 8.52 -6.58
CA HIS A 28 -6.78 8.55 -5.35
C HIS A 28 -7.40 7.64 -4.28
N LEU A 29 -7.86 6.45 -4.69
CA LEU A 29 -8.70 5.57 -3.86
C LEU A 29 -7.98 4.94 -2.67
N PHE A 30 -6.65 5.00 -2.60
CA PHE A 30 -5.89 4.40 -1.51
C PHE A 30 -4.67 5.22 -1.13
N THR A 31 -4.33 5.14 0.15
CA THR A 31 -3.24 5.85 0.80
C THR A 31 -2.08 4.91 1.08
N CYS A 32 -0.87 5.33 0.69
CA CYS A 32 0.36 4.58 0.91
C CYS A 32 1.32 5.39 1.76
N TRP A 33 1.80 4.83 2.88
CA TRP A 33 2.86 5.45 3.68
C TRP A 33 4.18 4.72 3.49
N ILE A 34 5.23 5.44 3.11
CA ILE A 34 6.59 4.93 3.06
C ILE A 34 7.34 5.42 4.29
N LEU A 35 7.65 4.49 5.20
CA LEU A 35 8.55 4.73 6.33
C LEU A 35 9.96 4.37 5.85
N SER A 36 10.90 5.30 5.96
CA SER A 36 12.26 5.04 5.45
C SER A 36 13.35 5.55 6.37
N ASP A 37 14.39 4.73 6.54
CA ASP A 37 15.70 5.15 7.03
C ASP A 37 16.82 4.96 5.99
N ASN A 38 16.48 4.61 4.74
CA ASN A 38 17.41 4.43 3.61
C ASN A 38 17.00 5.31 2.42
N THR A 39 17.81 6.35 2.17
CA THR A 39 17.52 7.39 1.17
C THR A 39 17.51 6.89 -0.27
N ILE A 40 18.41 5.98 -0.64
CA ILE A 40 18.59 5.56 -2.03
C ILE A 40 17.37 4.76 -2.48
N ILE A 41 17.05 3.69 -1.74
CA ILE A 41 15.91 2.82 -2.06
C ILE A 41 14.60 3.59 -1.98
N HIS A 42 14.46 4.46 -0.98
CA HIS A 42 13.28 5.29 -0.85
C HIS A 42 13.01 6.12 -2.09
N LYS A 43 14.03 6.83 -2.61
CA LYS A 43 13.87 7.65 -3.82
C LYS A 43 13.47 6.79 -5.02
N THR A 44 14.15 5.66 -5.21
CA THR A 44 13.86 4.72 -6.29
C THR A 44 12.42 4.21 -6.24
N ILE A 45 11.96 3.73 -5.08
CA ILE A 45 10.60 3.19 -4.92
C ILE A 45 9.55 4.30 -5.00
N LEU A 46 9.76 5.45 -4.37
CA LEU A 46 8.83 6.58 -4.44
C LEU A 46 8.60 7.04 -5.88
N GLN A 47 9.65 7.12 -6.68
CA GLN A 47 9.55 7.50 -8.09
C GLN A 47 8.75 6.48 -8.90
N ASN A 48 9.05 5.19 -8.75
CA ASN A 48 8.35 4.14 -9.49
C ASN A 48 6.89 4.00 -9.08
N LEU A 49 6.57 4.08 -7.78
CA LEU A 49 5.18 4.07 -7.31
C LEU A 49 4.35 5.24 -7.85
N ARG A 50 4.97 6.43 -7.99
CA ARG A 50 4.33 7.59 -8.63
C ARG A 50 4.10 7.35 -10.12
N ASN A 51 5.07 6.78 -10.82
CA ASN A 51 4.98 6.49 -12.26
C ASN A 51 3.84 5.52 -12.58
N ILE A 52 3.62 4.50 -11.74
CA ILE A 52 2.55 3.52 -11.94
C ILE A 52 1.19 3.97 -11.38
N GLY A 53 1.10 5.18 -10.82
CA GLY A 53 -0.16 5.71 -10.26
C GLY A 53 -0.65 4.94 -9.03
N PHE A 54 0.23 4.52 -8.13
CA PHE A 54 -0.08 3.76 -6.90
C PHE A 54 -0.89 4.56 -5.83
N GLY A 55 -1.71 5.52 -6.22
CA GLY A 55 -2.49 6.34 -5.30
C GLY A 55 -1.67 7.40 -4.54
N SER A 56 -2.19 7.86 -3.40
CA SER A 56 -1.59 8.95 -2.62
C SER A 56 -0.44 8.44 -1.76
N VAL A 57 0.80 8.69 -2.20
CA VAL A 57 2.02 8.28 -1.49
C VAL A 57 2.52 9.37 -0.54
N ARG A 58 2.55 9.09 0.76
CA ARG A 58 3.16 9.93 1.81
C ARG A 58 4.46 9.31 2.30
N THR A 59 5.44 10.15 2.61
CA THR A 59 6.75 9.72 3.12
C THR A 59 6.94 10.14 4.57
N ILE A 60 7.45 9.23 5.38
CA ILE A 60 7.81 9.45 6.79
C ILE A 60 9.26 9.00 6.99
N TRP A 61 10.15 9.95 7.26
CA TRP A 61 11.55 9.63 7.53
C TRP A 61 11.72 9.17 8.97
N ILE A 62 12.33 8.00 9.12
CA ILE A 62 12.63 7.39 10.42
C ILE A 62 14.10 7.68 10.74
N PRO A 63 14.40 8.37 11.86
CA PRO A 63 15.77 8.59 12.25
C PRO A 63 16.45 7.27 12.58
N ARG A 64 17.70 7.10 12.12
CA ARG A 64 18.53 5.90 12.36
C ARG A 64 18.98 5.73 13.82
N ASN A 65 18.71 6.72 14.67
CA ASN A 65 19.28 6.78 16.01
C ASN A 65 18.43 5.98 17.02
N LYS A 66 19.10 5.28 17.96
CA LYS A 66 18.47 4.36 18.94
C LYS A 66 17.50 5.03 19.91
N PHE A 67 17.51 6.36 20.01
CA PHE A 67 16.62 7.15 20.87
C PHE A 67 15.17 7.26 20.36
N PHE A 68 14.84 6.63 19.23
CA PHE A 68 13.50 6.65 18.63
C PHE A 68 12.43 5.83 19.38
N SER A 69 12.78 5.19 20.50
CA SER A 69 11.84 4.45 21.35
C SER A 69 10.73 5.34 21.94
N PHE A 70 10.99 6.64 22.13
CA PHE A 70 10.01 7.59 22.69
C PHE A 70 8.91 8.01 21.72
N PHE A 71 9.18 8.05 20.40
CA PHE A 71 8.18 8.43 19.38
C PHE A 71 7.28 7.25 18.94
N CYS A 72 7.30 6.13 19.66
CA CYS A 72 6.57 4.91 19.27
C CYS A 72 5.07 4.93 19.54
N ASN A 73 4.52 5.90 20.27
CA ASN A 73 3.14 5.81 20.79
C ASN A 73 2.14 6.81 20.19
N SER A 74 2.51 7.58 19.17
CA SER A 74 1.71 8.72 18.70
C SER A 74 0.92 8.49 17.41
N VAL A 75 0.94 7.29 16.80
CA VAL A 75 0.04 7.00 15.67
C VAL A 75 -1.29 6.51 16.22
N SER A 76 -2.26 7.40 16.28
CA SER A 76 -3.65 7.07 16.62
C SER A 76 -4.22 6.09 15.59
N ASN A 77 -4.97 5.09 16.05
CA ASN A 77 -5.61 4.05 15.21
C ASN A 77 -6.62 4.61 14.20
N THR A 78 -6.98 5.89 14.27
CA THR A 78 -8.08 6.50 13.51
C THR A 78 -7.72 6.94 12.09
N LEU A 79 -6.44 6.92 11.69
CA LEU A 79 -5.98 7.33 10.35
C LEU A 79 -4.82 6.46 9.85
N LEU A 80 -5.01 5.13 9.84
CA LEU A 80 -4.01 4.22 9.27
C LEU A 80 -4.15 4.15 7.74
N PRO A 81 -3.02 4.05 7.00
CA PRO A 81 -3.05 3.95 5.55
C PRO A 81 -3.52 2.57 5.09
N ASP A 82 -3.95 2.47 3.83
CA ASP A 82 -4.28 1.19 3.19
C ASP A 82 -3.03 0.33 2.96
N THR A 83 -1.92 0.99 2.62
CA THR A 83 -0.61 0.37 2.42
C THR A 83 0.47 1.06 3.26
N ILE A 84 1.36 0.27 3.84
CA ILE A 84 2.55 0.75 4.52
C ILE A 84 3.81 0.03 4.03
N ILE A 85 4.84 0.79 3.67
CA ILE A 85 6.10 0.29 3.13
C ILE A 85 7.23 0.65 4.08
N GLY A 86 7.95 -0.33 4.59
CA GLY A 86 9.10 -0.16 5.46
C GLY A 86 10.41 -0.31 4.69
N VAL A 87 11.19 0.78 4.59
CA VAL A 87 12.48 0.79 3.91
C VAL A 87 13.61 0.91 4.93
N GLY A 88 14.31 -0.21 5.14
CA GLY A 88 15.39 -0.34 6.12
C GLY A 88 14.93 -0.75 7.52
N GLU A 89 15.88 -1.02 8.41
CA GLU A 89 15.62 -1.82 9.62
C GLU A 89 14.71 -1.12 10.63
N SER A 90 14.93 0.17 10.89
CA SER A 90 14.17 0.93 11.90
C SER A 90 12.75 1.22 11.41
N ALA A 91 12.60 1.50 10.10
CA ALA A 91 11.30 1.66 9.47
C ALA A 91 10.46 0.39 9.58
N ASN A 92 11.07 -0.76 9.31
CA ASN A 92 10.39 -2.05 9.36
C ASN A 92 9.90 -2.44 10.76
N ILE A 93 10.59 -2.03 11.82
CA ILE A 93 10.10 -2.21 13.20
C ILE A 93 8.76 -1.48 13.40
N LYS A 94 8.61 -0.28 12.84
CA LYS A 94 7.37 0.51 12.94
C LYS A 94 6.25 -0.07 12.10
N VAL A 95 6.57 -0.52 10.89
CA VAL A 95 5.60 -1.23 10.05
C VAL A 95 5.05 -2.46 10.77
N ASN A 96 5.90 -3.25 11.41
CA ASN A 96 5.47 -4.42 12.19
C ASN A 96 4.54 -4.03 13.34
N LYS A 97 4.80 -2.91 14.03
CA LYS A 97 3.90 -2.43 15.09
C LYS A 97 2.52 -2.05 14.52
N ILE A 98 2.49 -1.29 13.44
CA ILE A 98 1.25 -0.86 12.78
C ILE A 98 0.45 -2.07 12.28
N LYS A 99 1.12 -3.02 11.62
CA LYS A 99 0.50 -4.25 11.11
C LYS A 99 -0.08 -5.13 12.22
N ARG A 100 0.56 -5.20 13.39
CA ARG A 100 0.03 -5.92 14.56
C ARG A 100 -1.22 -5.25 15.14
N GLN A 101 -1.28 -3.92 15.09
CA GLN A 101 -2.44 -3.15 15.57
C GLN A 101 -3.61 -3.20 14.59
N ASN A 102 -3.30 -3.20 13.29
CA ASN A 102 -4.29 -3.31 12.23
C ASN A 102 -3.84 -4.30 11.15
N PRO A 103 -4.27 -5.57 11.24
CA PRO A 103 -3.94 -6.59 10.26
C PRO A 103 -4.48 -6.33 8.83
N SER A 104 -5.48 -5.46 8.65
CA SER A 104 -6.02 -5.17 7.32
C SER A 104 -5.06 -4.36 6.46
N VAL A 105 -4.21 -3.52 7.07
CA VAL A 105 -3.21 -2.71 6.38
C VAL A 105 -2.27 -3.62 5.60
N PHE A 106 -2.11 -3.39 4.29
CA PHE A 106 -1.13 -4.10 3.49
C PHE A 106 0.28 -3.59 3.81
N SER A 107 1.21 -4.49 4.08
CA SER A 107 2.53 -4.16 4.59
C SER A 107 3.63 -4.79 3.74
N VAL A 108 4.54 -3.94 3.27
CA VAL A 108 5.71 -4.33 2.47
C VAL A 108 6.97 -4.02 3.24
N GLN A 109 7.93 -4.93 3.21
CA GLN A 109 9.24 -4.78 3.84
C GLN A 109 10.36 -4.77 2.80
N PHE A 110 11.25 -3.80 2.89
CA PHE A 110 12.51 -3.73 2.15
C PHE A 110 13.71 -3.89 3.10
N LEU A 111 14.47 -4.97 2.97
CA LEU A 111 15.69 -5.24 3.75
C LEU A 111 16.84 -5.75 2.88
N SER A 112 18.08 -5.54 3.29
CA SER A 112 19.25 -6.05 2.55
C SER A 112 19.51 -7.54 2.76
N LYS A 113 18.78 -8.17 3.69
CA LYS A 113 18.87 -9.59 4.04
C LYS A 113 17.50 -10.08 4.48
N PRO A 114 17.13 -11.34 4.21
CA PRO A 114 15.89 -11.92 4.69
C PRO A 114 15.86 -11.96 6.23
N LYS A 115 14.71 -11.66 6.83
CA LYS A 115 14.47 -11.78 8.28
C LYS A 115 13.23 -12.63 8.52
N MET A 116 13.40 -13.76 9.21
CA MET A 116 12.34 -14.76 9.44
C MET A 116 11.22 -14.32 10.41
N ALA A 117 11.37 -13.19 11.13
CA ALA A 117 10.52 -12.88 12.28
C ALA A 117 9.37 -11.91 12.00
N ALA A 118 9.22 -11.39 10.78
CA ALA A 118 8.29 -10.31 10.49
C ALA A 118 7.11 -10.79 9.62
N ARG A 119 5.88 -10.61 10.11
CA ARG A 119 4.63 -10.95 9.40
C ARG A 119 4.25 -9.82 8.44
N HIS A 120 5.05 -9.61 7.41
CA HIS A 120 4.70 -8.72 6.31
C HIS A 120 3.91 -9.47 5.24
N ASP A 121 3.12 -8.74 4.47
CA ASP A 121 2.37 -9.32 3.36
C ASP A 121 3.28 -9.48 2.13
N LEU A 122 4.34 -8.69 2.03
CA LEU A 122 5.38 -8.84 1.02
C LEU A 122 6.76 -8.51 1.60
N ASN A 123 7.71 -9.44 1.44
CA ASN A 123 9.10 -9.28 1.84
C ASN A 123 9.98 -9.15 0.61
N ILE A 124 10.65 -8.01 0.50
CA ILE A 124 11.51 -7.64 -0.62
C ILE A 124 12.94 -7.49 -0.10
N VAL A 125 13.83 -8.31 -0.64
CA VAL A 125 15.26 -8.23 -0.42
C VAL A 125 15.88 -7.39 -1.53
N TYR A 126 16.87 -6.57 -1.18
CA TYR A 126 17.64 -5.83 -2.18
C TYR A 126 19.13 -6.05 -2.00
N GLU A 127 19.84 -6.06 -3.12
CA GLU A 127 21.30 -6.01 -3.10
C GLU A 127 21.76 -4.56 -3.05
N LYS A 128 22.75 -4.27 -2.18
CA LYS A 128 23.38 -2.95 -2.18
C LYS A 128 24.15 -2.79 -3.49
N PRO A 129 24.11 -1.60 -4.12
CA PRO A 129 24.86 -1.37 -5.34
C PRO A 129 26.35 -1.57 -5.05
N SER A 130 26.99 -2.45 -5.83
CA SER A 130 28.41 -2.79 -5.72
C SER A 130 29.32 -1.71 -6.32
N SER A 131 28.77 -0.75 -7.08
CA SER A 131 29.55 0.29 -7.77
C SER A 131 29.18 1.71 -7.33
N ALA A 132 30.19 2.60 -7.38
CA ALA A 132 30.05 4.02 -7.11
C ALA A 132 29.19 4.79 -8.14
N THR A 133 28.80 4.14 -9.24
CA THR A 133 27.92 4.73 -10.27
C THR A 133 26.43 4.53 -9.98
N GLY A 134 26.06 3.66 -9.02
CA GLY A 134 24.75 3.65 -8.36
C GLY A 134 23.54 3.37 -9.26
N LYS A 135 23.70 2.72 -10.42
CA LYS A 135 22.62 2.72 -11.41
C LYS A 135 21.53 1.67 -11.22
N GLU A 136 21.79 0.49 -10.66
CA GLU A 136 20.73 -0.52 -10.54
C GLU A 136 20.72 -1.21 -9.17
N LEU A 137 19.65 -0.94 -8.42
CA LEU A 137 19.25 -1.75 -7.29
C LEU A 137 18.48 -2.94 -7.84
N LYS A 138 18.94 -4.16 -7.52
CA LYS A 138 18.20 -5.38 -7.78
C LYS A 138 17.34 -5.73 -6.59
N TYR A 139 16.13 -6.18 -6.85
CA TYR A 139 15.16 -6.61 -5.86
C TYR A 139 14.82 -8.09 -6.07
N SER A 140 14.47 -8.78 -5.00
CA SER A 140 13.89 -10.12 -5.05
C SER A 140 12.81 -10.25 -3.99
N ILE A 141 11.80 -11.06 -4.25
CA ILE A 141 10.77 -11.38 -3.27
C ILE A 141 11.23 -12.65 -2.54
N GLN A 142 11.08 -12.73 -1.22
CA GLN A 142 11.65 -13.86 -0.48
C GLN A 142 11.15 -15.25 -0.95
N ASP A 143 9.95 -15.31 -1.54
CA ASP A 143 9.36 -16.54 -2.10
C ASP A 143 9.74 -16.79 -3.57
N SER A 144 10.41 -15.82 -4.22
CA SER A 144 10.81 -15.89 -5.63
C SER A 144 12.21 -15.28 -5.81
N GLU A 145 13.22 -16.13 -6.02
CA GLU A 145 14.60 -15.71 -6.28
C GLU A 145 14.79 -14.97 -7.62
N VAL A 146 13.70 -14.56 -8.28
CA VAL A 146 13.74 -13.81 -9.52
C VAL A 146 14.25 -12.39 -9.23
N GLU A 147 15.36 -12.03 -9.85
CA GLU A 147 15.86 -10.66 -9.85
C GLU A 147 14.89 -9.75 -10.61
N MET A 148 14.48 -8.67 -9.95
CA MET A 148 13.54 -7.69 -10.46
C MET A 148 14.16 -6.30 -10.45
N ASN A 149 13.83 -5.50 -11.45
CA ASN A 149 14.11 -4.07 -11.44
C ASN A 149 13.10 -3.31 -10.54
N ALA A 150 13.30 -2.00 -10.37
CA ALA A 150 12.47 -1.19 -9.49
C ALA A 150 11.01 -1.05 -9.95
N GLU A 151 10.76 -1.05 -11.25
CA GLU A 151 9.42 -0.94 -11.82
C GLU A 151 8.66 -2.25 -11.65
N GLU A 152 9.28 -3.38 -12.01
CA GLU A 152 8.76 -4.73 -11.78
C GLU A 152 8.43 -4.96 -10.30
N CYS A 153 9.30 -4.48 -9.40
CA CYS A 153 9.09 -4.48 -7.96
C CYS A 153 7.84 -3.70 -7.55
N CYS A 154 7.63 -2.51 -8.08
CA CYS A 154 6.42 -1.73 -7.79
C CYS A 154 5.17 -2.35 -8.39
N ASN A 155 5.26 -2.98 -9.56
CA ASN A 155 4.16 -3.73 -10.17
C ASN A 155 3.78 -4.96 -9.34
N ALA A 156 4.75 -5.68 -8.79
CA ALA A 156 4.49 -6.79 -7.86
C ALA A 156 3.77 -6.30 -6.60
N ILE A 157 4.24 -5.20 -5.99
CA ILE A 157 3.57 -4.56 -4.84
C ILE A 157 2.11 -4.23 -5.17
N HIS A 158 1.85 -3.64 -6.34
CA HIS A 158 0.50 -3.28 -6.80
C HIS A 158 -0.39 -4.49 -7.02
N SER A 159 0.11 -5.52 -7.68
CA SER A 159 -0.62 -6.77 -7.90
C SER A 159 -0.99 -7.45 -6.57
N HIS A 160 -0.03 -7.59 -5.65
CA HIS A 160 -0.26 -8.22 -4.35
C HIS A 160 -1.23 -7.42 -3.46
N PHE A 161 -1.14 -6.08 -3.48
CA PHE A 161 -2.09 -5.23 -2.78
C PHE A 161 -3.52 -5.52 -3.24
N TRP A 162 -3.79 -5.49 -4.55
CA TRP A 162 -5.14 -5.71 -5.06
C TRP A 162 -5.64 -7.14 -4.88
N ALA A 163 -4.76 -8.14 -5.02
CA ALA A 163 -5.10 -9.52 -4.71
C ALA A 163 -5.56 -9.65 -3.25
N ARG A 164 -4.85 -9.02 -2.31
CA ARG A 164 -5.26 -8.96 -0.91
C ARG A 164 -6.58 -8.21 -0.72
N GLN A 165 -6.75 -7.04 -1.32
CA GLN A 165 -7.98 -6.26 -1.16
C GLN A 165 -9.23 -7.04 -1.60
N LYS A 166 -9.13 -7.84 -2.67
CA LYS A 166 -10.21 -8.73 -3.11
C LYS A 166 -10.59 -9.78 -2.06
N LEU A 167 -9.63 -10.29 -1.28
CA LEU A 167 -9.91 -11.20 -0.16
C LEU A 167 -10.69 -10.49 0.95
N PHE A 168 -10.33 -9.23 1.25
CA PHE A 168 -11.01 -8.45 2.29
C PHE A 168 -12.41 -7.96 1.88
N GLN A 169 -12.68 -7.79 0.58
CA GLN A 169 -14.02 -7.43 0.09
C GLN A 169 -15.09 -8.49 0.43
N ASN A 170 -14.69 -9.77 0.53
CA ASN A 170 -15.57 -10.88 0.88
C ASN A 170 -15.39 -11.35 2.34
N TRP A 171 -14.60 -10.63 3.14
CA TRP A 171 -14.22 -11.07 4.47
C TRP A 171 -15.16 -10.51 5.54
N HIS A 172 -15.71 -11.40 6.36
CA HIS A 172 -16.48 -11.04 7.55
C HIS A 172 -15.53 -10.75 8.72
N ALA A 173 -15.66 -9.57 9.33
CA ALA A 173 -14.80 -9.10 10.42
C ALA A 173 -14.75 -10.05 11.63
N ASP A 174 -15.80 -10.86 11.83
CA ASP A 174 -15.92 -11.82 12.93
C ASP A 174 -15.02 -13.06 12.78
N LEU A 175 -14.42 -13.28 11.61
CA LEU A 175 -13.62 -14.48 11.31
C LEU A 175 -12.13 -14.34 11.65
N GLY A 176 -11.68 -13.18 12.16
CA GLY A 176 -10.25 -12.89 12.34
C GLY A 176 -9.51 -12.67 11.00
N SER A 177 -8.45 -11.85 11.01
CA SER A 177 -7.81 -11.37 9.77
C SER A 177 -7.53 -12.52 8.81
N PRO A 178 -7.89 -12.40 7.51
CA PRO A 178 -7.59 -13.42 6.53
C PRO A 178 -6.06 -13.52 6.44
N SER A 179 -5.53 -14.65 6.89
CA SER A 179 -4.19 -15.08 6.55
C SER A 179 -4.24 -15.57 5.11
N VAL A 180 -3.30 -15.09 4.29
CA VAL A 180 -2.96 -15.81 3.06
C VAL A 180 -2.30 -17.09 3.55
N GLU A 181 -3.04 -18.20 3.58
CA GLU A 181 -2.40 -19.51 3.63
C GLU A 181 -1.66 -19.68 2.29
N LEU A 182 -0.33 -19.85 2.41
CA LEU A 182 0.58 -20.20 1.32
C LEU A 182 0.33 -21.64 0.86
#